data_AF-A0A3C1S4W8-F1
#
_entry.id   AF-A0A3C1S4W8-F1
#
_cell.length_a   1.000
_cell.length_b   1.000
_cell.length_c   1.000
_cell.angle_alpha   90.00
_cell.angle_beta   90.00
_cell.angle_gamma   90.00
#
_symmetry.space_group_name_H-M   'P 1'
#
loop_
_entity.id
_entity.type
_entity.pdbx_description
1 polymer ?
#
loop_
_entity_poly.entity_id
_entity_poly.type
_entity_poly.pdbx_seq_one_letter_code
_entity_poly.pdbx_strand_id
1 'polypeptide(L)' 'LPGGNKTVSFCHIARCVCRRSERLAVALNDEENIHDTILKYLNRLSDYLFVLARKLSKDQGSEEVKWIPKKL' A
#
# COMPACT_ATOMS: atom_id res chain seq x y z
N LEU A 1 11.76 2.29 -5.23
CA LEU A 1 12.16 2.09 -3.81
C LEU A 1 11.66 3.27 -2.99
N PRO A 2 11.26 3.09 -1.71
CA PRO A 2 10.90 4.22 -0.85
C PRO A 2 12.15 5.05 -0.55
N GLY A 3 12.34 6.15 -1.28
CA GLY A 3 13.47 7.05 -1.11
C GLY A 3 13.31 8.25 -2.03
N GLY A 4 13.52 9.45 -1.48
CA GLY A 4 13.47 10.73 -2.22
C GLY A 4 12.63 11.80 -1.52
N ASN A 5 11.43 11.46 -1.02
CA ASN A 5 10.49 12.44 -0.49
C ASN A 5 9.74 11.92 0.76
N LYS A 6 9.75 12.70 1.86
CA LYS A 6 9.16 12.30 3.16
C LYS A 6 7.70 11.88 3.03
N THR A 7 6.90 12.63 2.28
CA THR A 7 5.46 12.37 2.12
C THR A 7 5.22 11.07 1.35
N VAL A 8 5.99 10.83 0.28
CA VAL A 8 5.93 9.58 -0.50
C VAL A 8 6.31 8.37 0.36
N SER A 9 7.36 8.51 1.19
CA SER A 9 7.76 7.48 2.16
C SER A 9 6.67 7.16 3.17
N PHE A 10 5.98 8.18 3.71
CA PHE A 10 4.85 7.96 4.61
C PHE A 10 3.70 7.22 3.94
N CYS A 11 3.37 7.53 2.67
CA CYS A 11 2.37 6.77 1.93
C CYS A 11 2.75 5.29 1.78
N HIS A 12 4.03 4.99 1.52
CA HIS A 12 4.50 3.61 1.44
C HIS A 12 4.49 2.89 2.79
N ILE A 13 4.83 3.58 3.89
CA ILE A 13 4.71 3.03 5.25
C ILE A 13 3.24 2.74 5.57
N ALA A 14 2.33 3.69 5.33
CA ALA A 14 0.90 3.51 5.51
C ALA A 14 0.37 2.32 4.72
N ARG A 15 0.82 2.15 3.46
CA ARG A 15 0.49 0.97 2.64
C ARG A 15 0.94 -0.33 3.28
N CYS A 16 2.17 -0.39 3.81
CA CYS A 16 2.67 -1.58 4.50
C CYS A 16 1.85 -1.92 5.75
N VAL A 17 1.47 -0.91 6.53
CA VAL A 17 0.60 -1.07 7.69
C VAL A 17 -0.79 -1.56 7.26
N CYS A 18 -1.39 -0.96 6.23
CA CYS A 18 -2.69 -1.36 5.68
C CYS A 18 -2.68 -2.84 5.23
N ARG A 19 -1.63 -3.28 4.53
CA ARG A 19 -1.48 -4.69 4.13
C ARG A 19 -1.27 -5.63 5.31
N ARG A 20 -0.66 -5.16 6.40
CA ARG A 20 -0.54 -5.94 7.64
C ARG A 20 -1.90 -6.08 8.31
N SER A 21 -2.67 -5.01 8.40
CA SER A 21 -4.05 -5.04 8.89
C SER A 21 -4.95 -5.93 8.05
N GLU A 22 -4.81 -5.92 6.71
CA GLU A 22 -5.51 -6.82 5.79
C GLU A 22 -5.25 -8.29 6.15
N ARG A 23 -4.00 -8.70 6.36
CA ARG A 23 -3.67 -10.08 6.75
C ARG A 23 -4.24 -10.48 8.11
N LEU A 24 -4.22 -9.57 9.08
CA LEU A 24 -4.81 -9.82 10.40
C LEU A 24 -6.34 -9.94 10.31
N ALA A 25 -6.98 -9.13 9.46
CA ALA A 25 -8.42 -9.20 9.24
C ALA A 25 -8.83 -10.50 8.51
N VAL A 26 -8.01 -10.99 7.58
CA VAL A 26 -8.22 -12.31 6.96
C VAL A 26 -8.11 -13.41 8.00
N ALA A 27 -7.05 -13.41 8.82
CA ALA A 27 -6.89 -14.39 9.89
C ALA A 27 -8.06 -14.36 10.89
N LEU A 28 -8.54 -13.16 11.26
CA LEU A 28 -9.73 -13.02 12.08
C LEU A 28 -10.97 -13.57 11.38
N ASN A 29 -11.13 -13.33 10.08
CA ASN A 29 -12.27 -13.84 9.30
C ASN A 29 -12.33 -15.38 9.24
N ASP A 30 -11.18 -16.04 9.36
CA ASP A 30 -11.09 -17.50 9.43
C ASP A 30 -11.58 -18.05 10.78
N GLU A 31 -11.50 -17.25 11.85
CA GLU A 31 -11.96 -17.62 13.21
C GLU A 31 -13.40 -17.15 13.48
N GLU A 32 -13.73 -15.92 13.08
CA GLU A 32 -15.04 -15.29 13.25
C GLU A 32 -15.44 -14.55 11.97
N ASN A 33 -16.67 -14.77 11.50
CA ASN A 33 -17.14 -14.10 10.29
C ASN A 33 -17.23 -12.58 10.50
N ILE A 34 -16.38 -11.83 9.79
CA ILE A 34 -16.43 -10.37 9.77
C ILE A 34 -17.09 -9.88 8.48
N HIS A 35 -17.51 -8.63 8.46
CA HIS A 35 -18.17 -8.08 7.29
C HIS A 35 -17.21 -8.00 6.08
N ASP A 36 -17.55 -8.69 4.98
CA ASP A 36 -16.80 -8.74 3.70
C ASP A 36 -16.25 -7.40 3.22
N THR A 37 -17.01 -6.32 3.44
CA THR A 37 -16.60 -4.97 3.03
C THR A 37 -15.30 -4.51 3.70
N ILE A 38 -14.97 -5.01 4.89
CA ILE A 38 -13.73 -4.69 5.59
C ILE A 38 -12.52 -5.19 4.79
N LEU A 39 -12.53 -6.46 4.37
CA LEU A 39 -11.47 -7.06 3.57
C LEU A 39 -11.33 -6.35 2.22
N LYS A 40 -12.46 -6.12 1.54
CA LYS A 40 -12.50 -5.39 0.25
C LYS A 40 -11.95 -3.97 0.40
N TYR A 41 -12.30 -3.28 1.49
CA TYR A 41 -11.83 -1.92 1.75
C TYR A 41 -10.33 -1.87 2.01
N LEU A 42 -9.79 -2.73 2.90
CA LEU A 42 -8.34 -2.77 3.20
C LEU A 42 -7.52 -3.08 1.94
N ASN A 43 -8.02 -3.98 1.09
CA ASN A 43 -7.41 -4.31 -0.18
C ASN A 43 -7.32 -3.09 -1.10
N ARG A 44 -8.45 -2.41 -1.35
CA ARG A 44 -8.53 -1.22 -2.22
C ARG A 44 -7.78 -0.02 -1.63
N LEU A 45 -7.78 0.16 -0.31
CA LEU A 45 -7.05 1.22 0.38
C LEU A 45 -5.54 1.05 0.18
N SER A 46 -5.03 -0.19 0.20
CA SER A 46 -3.61 -0.44 -0.04
C SER A 46 -3.19 -0.05 -1.47
N ASP A 47 -4.04 -0.28 -2.46
CA ASP A 47 -3.83 0.15 -3.85
C ASP A 47 -3.90 1.68 -3.97
N TYR A 48 -4.88 2.30 -3.32
CA TYR A 48 -5.02 3.76 -3.28
C TYR A 48 -3.76 4.42 -2.70
N LEU A 49 -3.23 3.93 -1.57
CA LEU A 49 -2.01 4.47 -0.94
C LEU A 49 -0.78 4.34 -1.86
N PHE A 50 -0.73 3.30 -2.69
CA PHE A 50 0.31 3.17 -3.71
C PHE A 50 0.17 4.24 -4.80
N VAL A 51 -1.03 4.42 -5.36
CA VAL A 51 -1.29 5.44 -6.40
C VAL A 51 -1.09 6.85 -5.84
N LEU A 52 -1.51 7.11 -4.61
CA LEU A 52 -1.31 8.38 -3.92
C LEU A 52 0.19 8.71 -3.78
N ALA A 53 1.02 7.73 -3.38
CA ALA A 53 2.47 7.90 -3.30
C ALA A 53 3.05 8.35 -4.65
N ARG A 54 2.60 7.73 -5.76
CA ARG A 54 3.03 8.07 -7.13
C ARG A 54 2.58 9.46 -7.56
N LYS A 55 1.33 9.80 -7.28
CA LYS A 55 0.77 11.14 -7.54
C LYS A 55 1.57 12.22 -6.80
N LEU A 56 1.87 11.99 -5.53
CA LEU A 56 2.68 12.92 -4.73
C LEU A 56 4.13 13.01 -5.20
N SER A 57 4.70 11.92 -5.73
CA SER A 57 6.02 11.97 -6.38
C SER A 57 5.97 12.86 -7.62
N LYS A 58 4.93 12.72 -8.45
CA LYS A 58 4.72 13.53 -9.66
C LYS A 58 4.54 15.01 -9.34
N ASP A 59 3.70 15.35 -8.36
CA ASP A 59 3.44 16.75 -7.97
C ASP A 59 4.70 17.45 -7.44
N GLN A 60 5.61 16.71 -6.83
CA GLN A 60 6.84 17.22 -6.23
C GLN A 60 8.04 17.11 -7.19
N GLY A 61 7.83 16.73 -8.46
CA GLY A 61 8.88 16.58 -9.45
C GLY A 61 9.93 15.52 -9.10
N SER A 62 9.61 14.56 -8.22
CA SER A 62 10.53 13.53 -7.75
C SER A 62 10.51 12.33 -8.70
N GLU A 63 11.69 11.89 -9.13
CA GLU A 63 11.83 10.70 -9.99
C GLU A 63 11.43 9.41 -9.26
N GLU A 64 10.60 8.59 -9.91
CA GLU A 64 10.24 7.26 -9.40
C GLU A 64 11.36 6.25 -9.69
N VAL A 65 11.90 5.63 -8.63
CA VAL A 65 12.80 4.49 -8.79
C VAL A 65 12.01 3.24 -9.18
N LYS A 66 11.98 2.94 -10.48
CA LYS A 66 11.38 1.73 -11.03
C LYS A 66 12.18 0.50 -10.62
N TRP A 67 11.50 -0.51 -10.11
CA TRP A 67 12.11 -1.84 -9.92
C TRP A 67 12.05 -2.59 -11.24
N ILE A 68 13.21 -3.04 -11.73
CA ILE A 68 13.32 -3.84 -12.96
C ILE A 68 13.52 -5.30 -12.52
N PRO A 69 12.52 -6.20 -12.71
CA PRO A 69 12.72 -7.62 -12.46
C PRO A 69 13.84 -8.15 -13.35
N LYS A 70 14.86 -8.79 -12.76
CA LYS A 70 15.72 -9.70 -13.53
C LYS A 70 14.84 -10.89 -13.91
N LYS A 71 14.49 -11.01 -15.20
CA LYS A 71 13.98 -12.28 -15.73
C LYS A 71 15.13 -13.29 -15.63
N LEU A 72 14.92 -14.37 -14.89
CA LEU A 72 15.73 -15.59 -14.98
C LEU A 72 15.44 -16.28 -16.32
#